data_AF-A0A2N2MHA4-F1
#
_entry.id   AF-A0A2N2MHA4-F1
#
_cell.length_a   1.000
_cell.length_b   1.000
_cell.length_c   1.000
_cell.angle_alpha   90.00
_cell.angle_beta   90.00
_cell.angle_gamma   90.00
#
_symmetry.space_group_name_H-M   'P 1'
#
loop_
_entity.id
_entity.type
_entity.pdbx_description
1 polymer ?
#
loop_
_entity_poly.entity_id
_entity_poly.type
_entity_poly.pdbx_seq_one_letter_code
_entity_poly.pdbx_strand_id
1 'polypeptide(L)'
;MKVHITETEENVEYRVLAHESVSDEILTGMFYALKDGVWLKGYPKKALMFEQDPALMEKNYNVYVVDELHQERRSLADLDAALEWLCAEFERRSVRWWLVGSAALYARGLALKPHDIDVMTYKTEIEKIREMVAPYTVEPFHHVNGWVVKGFGVVNYRYRIDFAFEPEEWVDGQGPVDFGPYAQAHVEPIVWQGHEILVPPIELQIAPNEARGRHDRVKLIREYLGKD
;
A
#
# COMPACT_ATOMS: atom_id res chain seq x y z
N MET A 1 -20.53 3.87 1.17
CA MET A 1 -20.45 2.59 1.91
C MET A 1 -20.24 2.88 3.39
N LYS A 2 -20.79 2.06 4.28
CA LYS A 2 -20.57 2.14 5.73
C LYS A 2 -20.23 0.75 6.29
N VAL A 3 -19.24 0.70 7.18
CA VAL A 3 -18.74 -0.53 7.81
C VAL A 3 -18.80 -0.42 9.32
N HIS A 4 -19.05 -1.54 9.98
CA HIS A 4 -18.82 -1.75 11.40
C HIS A 4 -17.66 -2.71 11.59
N ILE A 5 -16.69 -2.40 12.44
CA ILE A 5 -15.57 -3.27 12.76
C ILE A 5 -15.77 -3.84 14.15
N THR A 6 -15.77 -5.16 14.23
CA THR A 6 -15.88 -5.87 15.51
C THR A 6 -14.72 -6.82 15.69
N GLU A 7 -14.37 -7.02 16.95
CA GLU A 7 -13.50 -8.11 17.34
C GLU A 7 -14.31 -9.31 17.81
N THR A 8 -14.05 -10.45 17.17
CA THR A 8 -14.46 -11.76 17.65
C THR A 8 -13.32 -12.39 18.46
N GLU A 9 -13.51 -13.61 18.94
CA GLU A 9 -12.45 -14.37 19.60
C GLU A 9 -11.24 -14.59 18.67
N GLU A 10 -11.49 -14.84 17.39
CA GLU A 10 -10.45 -15.25 16.44
C GLU A 10 -10.06 -14.16 15.43
N ASN A 11 -10.92 -13.17 15.17
CA ASN A 11 -10.75 -12.23 14.05
C ASN A 11 -11.09 -10.78 14.42
N VAL A 12 -10.46 -9.84 13.74
CA VAL A 12 -10.98 -8.49 13.49
C VAL A 12 -11.82 -8.56 12.21
N GLU A 13 -13.10 -8.24 12.28
CA GLU A 13 -14.04 -8.39 11.17
C GLU A 13 -14.68 -7.06 10.79
N TYR A 14 -14.65 -6.76 9.48
CA TYR A 14 -15.27 -5.62 8.83
C TYR A 14 -16.59 -6.10 8.25
N ARG A 15 -17.70 -5.57 8.77
CA ARG A 15 -19.05 -5.87 8.31
C ARG A 15 -19.63 -4.69 7.57
N VAL A 16 -20.02 -4.90 6.31
CA VAL A 16 -20.72 -3.87 5.53
C VAL A 16 -22.14 -3.69 6.07
N LEU A 17 -22.47 -2.48 6.51
CA LEU A 17 -23.80 -2.11 6.99
C LEU A 17 -24.68 -1.53 5.86
N ALA A 18 -24.05 -0.82 4.92
CA ALA A 18 -24.73 -0.19 3.79
C ALA A 18 -23.78 0.01 2.61
N HIS A 19 -24.22 -0.32 1.40
CA HIS A 19 -23.42 -0.23 0.17
C HIS A 19 -24.23 0.15 -1.07
N GLU A 20 -25.32 0.92 -0.93
CA GLU A 20 -26.27 1.26 -2.02
C GLU A 20 -25.62 1.80 -3.31
N SER A 21 -24.45 2.44 -3.22
CA SER A 21 -23.70 2.99 -4.35
C SER A 21 -22.47 2.17 -4.75
N VAL A 22 -22.29 0.96 -4.19
CA VAL A 22 -21.11 0.12 -4.38
C VAL A 22 -21.56 -1.27 -4.82
N SER A 23 -21.11 -1.70 -6.00
CA SER A 23 -21.47 -3.00 -6.56
C SER A 23 -20.78 -4.15 -5.82
N ASP A 24 -21.36 -5.34 -5.93
CA ASP A 24 -20.79 -6.59 -5.42
C ASP A 24 -19.41 -6.88 -6.02
N GLU A 25 -19.19 -6.48 -7.28
CA GLU A 25 -17.89 -6.58 -7.95
C GLU A 25 -16.83 -5.70 -7.26
N ILE A 26 -17.18 -4.45 -6.92
CA ILE A 26 -16.27 -3.56 -6.18
C ILE A 26 -15.99 -4.12 -4.79
N LEU A 27 -17.01 -4.61 -4.07
CA LEU A 27 -16.84 -5.23 -2.75
C LEU A 27 -15.91 -6.45 -2.82
N THR A 28 -16.08 -7.29 -3.83
CA THR A 28 -15.19 -8.43 -4.09
C THR A 28 -13.76 -7.97 -4.37
N GLY A 29 -13.59 -6.93 -5.19
CA GLY A 29 -12.28 -6.32 -5.47
C GLY A 29 -11.61 -5.71 -4.24
N MET A 30 -12.39 -5.30 -3.24
CA MET A 30 -11.93 -4.84 -1.92
C MET A 30 -11.72 -5.99 -0.92
N PHE A 31 -11.82 -7.24 -1.36
CA PHE A 31 -11.67 -8.48 -0.58
C PHE A 31 -12.76 -8.72 0.46
N TYR A 32 -13.97 -8.18 0.26
CA TYR A 32 -15.14 -8.64 1.00
C TYR A 32 -15.69 -9.92 0.37
N ALA A 33 -16.20 -10.82 1.21
CA ALA A 33 -16.90 -12.02 0.82
C ALA A 33 -18.34 -11.99 1.34
N LEU A 34 -19.30 -12.38 0.50
CA LEU A 34 -20.70 -12.52 0.89
C LEU A 34 -20.89 -13.82 1.68
N LYS A 35 -21.32 -13.71 2.93
CA LYS A 35 -21.67 -14.84 3.81
C LYS A 35 -23.02 -14.56 4.47
N ASP A 36 -23.96 -15.48 4.33
CA ASP A 36 -25.31 -15.39 4.91
C ASP A 36 -26.01 -14.05 4.64
N GLY A 37 -25.84 -13.51 3.42
CA GLY A 37 -26.43 -12.23 3.02
C GLY A 37 -25.70 -10.98 3.53
N VAL A 38 -24.52 -11.13 4.14
CA VAL A 38 -23.72 -10.03 4.68
C VAL A 38 -22.32 -10.05 4.07
N TRP A 39 -21.83 -8.88 3.65
CA TRP A 39 -20.46 -8.72 3.17
C TRP A 39 -19.48 -8.57 4.33
N LEU A 40 -18.49 -9.45 4.39
CA LEU A 40 -17.51 -9.55 5.46
C LEU A 40 -16.08 -9.55 4.93
N LYS A 41 -15.18 -8.86 5.62
CA LYS A 41 -13.73 -8.96 5.43
C LYS A 41 -13.10 -9.20 6.80
N GLY A 42 -12.30 -10.25 6.93
CA GLY A 42 -11.80 -10.71 8.24
C GLY A 42 -10.29 -10.86 8.26
N TYR A 43 -9.68 -10.50 9.39
CA TYR A 43 -8.26 -10.65 9.65
C TYR A 43 -8.05 -11.49 10.92
N PRO A 44 -7.33 -12.62 10.86
CA PRO A 44 -7.07 -13.44 12.03
C PRO A 44 -6.24 -12.68 13.08
N LYS A 45 -6.70 -12.65 14.34
CA LYS A 45 -6.00 -12.02 15.46
C LYS A 45 -4.59 -12.57 15.65
N LYS A 46 -4.43 -13.88 15.46
CA LYS A 46 -3.13 -14.56 15.53
C LYS A 46 -2.12 -14.11 14.47
N ALA A 47 -2.59 -13.46 13.40
CA ALA A 47 -1.74 -12.95 12.33
C ALA A 47 -1.38 -11.47 12.54
N LEU A 48 -2.02 -10.76 13.47
CA LEU A 48 -1.73 -9.35 13.72
C LEU A 48 -0.28 -9.18 14.17
N MET A 49 0.40 -8.19 13.58
CA MET A 49 1.78 -7.85 13.94
C MET A 49 1.86 -7.04 15.24
N PHE A 50 0.78 -6.35 15.60
CA PHE A 50 0.59 -5.67 16.87
C PHE A 50 -0.91 -5.47 17.16
N GLU A 51 -1.25 -5.18 18.42
CA GLU A 51 -2.62 -4.91 18.84
C GLU A 51 -3.19 -3.66 18.13
N GLN A 52 -4.39 -3.79 17.57
CA GLN A 52 -5.07 -2.72 16.84
C GLN A 52 -6.23 -2.19 17.68
N ASP A 53 -6.66 -0.96 17.43
CA ASP A 53 -7.88 -0.38 18.02
C ASP A 53 -9.03 -0.48 16.99
N PRO A 54 -9.99 -1.40 17.16
CA PRO A 54 -11.09 -1.58 16.21
C PRO A 54 -11.98 -0.34 16.07
N ALA A 55 -12.18 0.41 17.15
CA ALA A 55 -13.04 1.60 17.13
C ALA A 55 -12.36 2.73 16.34
N LEU A 56 -11.05 2.90 16.51
CA LEU A 56 -10.27 3.85 15.71
C LEU A 56 -10.19 3.44 14.25
N MET A 57 -9.91 2.15 13.97
CA MET A 57 -9.92 1.64 12.60
C MET A 57 -11.29 1.82 11.94
N GLU A 58 -12.40 1.62 12.65
CA GLU A 58 -13.75 1.81 12.10
C GLU A 58 -13.97 3.26 11.68
N LYS A 59 -13.58 4.19 12.57
CA LYS A 59 -13.65 5.62 12.29
C LYS A 59 -12.82 5.97 11.05
N ASN A 60 -11.58 5.49 10.99
CA ASN A 60 -10.68 5.77 9.88
C ASN A 60 -11.20 5.16 8.57
N TYR A 61 -11.62 3.90 8.59
CA TYR A 61 -12.09 3.18 7.41
C TYR A 61 -13.34 3.81 6.81
N ASN A 62 -14.30 4.26 7.62
CA ASN A 62 -15.53 4.89 7.11
C ASN A 62 -15.28 6.25 6.45
N VAL A 63 -14.18 6.95 6.79
CA VAL A 63 -13.74 8.15 6.08
C VAL A 63 -12.99 7.74 4.81
N TYR A 64 -11.98 6.89 4.96
CA TYR A 64 -11.12 6.39 3.88
C TYR A 64 -11.90 5.77 2.72
N VAL A 65 -12.91 4.94 3.01
CA VAL A 65 -13.63 4.20 1.97
C VAL A 65 -14.38 5.12 1.00
N VAL A 66 -14.77 6.31 1.46
CA VAL A 66 -15.38 7.31 0.57
C VAL A 66 -14.35 7.83 -0.43
N ASP A 67 -13.13 8.11 0.02
CA ASP A 67 -12.03 8.57 -0.84
C ASP A 67 -11.51 7.45 -1.75
N GLU A 68 -11.48 6.21 -1.26
CA GLU A 68 -11.09 5.03 -2.04
C GLU A 68 -12.05 4.73 -3.19
N LEU A 69 -13.35 4.95 -2.98
CA LEU A 69 -14.36 4.83 -4.04
C LEU A 69 -14.35 6.01 -5.02
N HIS A 70 -13.63 7.09 -4.71
CA HIS A 70 -13.57 8.33 -5.47
C HIS A 70 -12.13 8.81 -5.70
N GLN A 71 -11.26 7.90 -6.16
CA GLN A 71 -9.84 8.17 -6.36
C GLN A 71 -9.57 9.35 -7.33
N GLU A 72 -10.52 9.68 -8.21
CA GLU A 72 -10.44 10.86 -9.09
C GLU A 72 -10.31 12.17 -8.31
N ARG A 73 -10.83 12.21 -7.07
CA ARG A 73 -10.81 13.39 -6.19
C ARG A 73 -9.48 13.60 -5.48
N ARG A 74 -8.59 12.60 -5.49
CA ARG A 74 -7.27 12.70 -4.86
C ARG A 74 -6.42 13.75 -5.56
N SER A 75 -5.84 14.65 -4.76
CA SER A 75 -4.98 15.74 -5.24
C SER A 75 -3.49 15.37 -5.17
N LEU A 76 -2.67 15.97 -6.03
CA LEU A 76 -1.21 15.85 -5.93
C LEU A 76 -0.68 16.47 -4.62
N ALA A 77 -1.35 17.48 -4.09
CA ALA A 77 -0.96 18.08 -2.81
C ALA A 77 -1.15 17.13 -1.61
N ASP A 78 -2.15 16.25 -1.66
CA ASP A 78 -2.33 15.19 -0.66
C ASP A 78 -1.31 14.08 -0.81
N LEU A 79 -0.97 13.70 -2.05
CA LEU A 79 0.11 12.76 -2.35
C LEU A 79 1.46 13.27 -1.83
N ASP A 80 1.82 14.52 -2.16
CA ASP A 80 3.07 15.15 -1.73
C ASP A 80 3.14 15.19 -0.20
N ALA A 81 2.08 15.63 0.47
CA ALA A 81 2.06 15.69 1.93
C ALA A 81 2.15 14.30 2.58
N ALA A 82 1.56 13.28 1.97
CA ALA A 82 1.66 11.91 2.47
C ALA A 82 3.08 11.33 2.30
N LEU A 83 3.73 11.60 1.17
CA LEU A 83 5.09 11.17 0.91
C LEU A 83 6.11 11.93 1.78
N GLU A 84 5.92 13.25 1.97
CA GLU A 84 6.73 14.07 2.89
C GLU A 84 6.61 13.55 4.34
N TRP A 85 5.39 13.24 4.79
CA TRP A 85 5.16 12.65 6.11
C TRP A 85 5.90 11.32 6.29
N LEU A 86 5.86 10.44 5.29
CA LEU A 86 6.62 9.18 5.31
C LEU A 86 8.12 9.46 5.43
N CYS A 87 8.68 10.29 4.54
CA CYS A 87 10.09 10.62 4.54
C CYS A 87 10.55 11.17 5.91
N ALA A 88 9.85 12.18 6.44
CA ALA A 88 10.19 12.81 7.70
C ALA A 88 10.11 11.84 8.89
N GLU A 89 9.03 11.05 8.98
CA GLU A 89 8.83 10.14 10.11
C GLU A 89 9.76 8.91 10.06
N PHE A 90 10.10 8.44 8.86
CA PHE A 90 11.01 7.30 8.67
C PHE A 90 12.46 7.71 8.91
N GLU A 91 12.87 8.90 8.46
CA GLU A 91 14.17 9.47 8.80
C GLU A 91 14.32 9.62 10.32
N ARG A 92 13.33 10.26 10.97
CA ARG A 92 13.31 10.48 12.42
C ARG A 92 13.44 9.19 13.23
N ARG A 93 12.93 8.08 12.71
CA ARG A 93 12.94 6.76 13.37
C ARG A 93 14.03 5.83 12.86
N SER A 94 14.79 6.26 11.86
CA SER A 94 15.77 5.42 11.18
C SER A 94 15.16 4.09 10.70
N VAL A 95 14.00 4.18 10.05
CA VAL A 95 13.30 3.04 9.44
C VAL A 95 13.98 2.70 8.13
N ARG A 96 14.30 1.42 7.92
CA ARG A 96 14.79 0.95 6.62
C ARG A 96 13.60 0.69 5.70
N TRP A 97 13.58 1.34 4.55
CA TRP A 97 12.46 1.27 3.62
C TRP A 97 12.88 1.62 2.20
N TRP A 98 12.01 1.30 1.25
CA TRP A 98 12.09 1.79 -0.11
C TRP A 98 10.69 1.98 -0.70
N LEU A 99 10.58 2.93 -1.62
CA LEU A 99 9.35 3.28 -2.31
C LEU A 99 9.26 2.47 -3.60
N VAL A 100 8.11 1.87 -3.90
CA VAL A 100 7.89 1.05 -5.11
C VAL A 100 6.68 1.54 -5.92
N GLY A 101 6.38 0.84 -7.02
CA GLY A 101 5.18 1.10 -7.80
C GLY A 101 5.14 2.49 -8.42
N SER A 102 3.92 3.00 -8.61
CA SER A 102 3.72 4.28 -9.30
C SER A 102 4.21 5.49 -8.49
N ALA A 103 4.22 5.41 -7.16
CA ALA A 103 4.80 6.47 -6.33
C ALA A 103 6.32 6.60 -6.52
N ALA A 104 7.04 5.50 -6.73
CA ALA A 104 8.47 5.55 -7.08
C ALA A 104 8.73 6.23 -8.44
N LEU A 105 7.87 6.00 -9.43
CA LEU A 105 7.95 6.70 -10.72
C LEU A 105 7.66 8.20 -10.58
N TYR A 106 6.65 8.55 -9.79
CA TYR A 106 6.33 9.94 -9.47
C TYR A 106 7.50 10.65 -8.77
N ALA A 107 8.12 10.00 -7.78
CA ALA A 107 9.26 10.55 -7.06
C ALA A 107 10.48 10.80 -7.96
N ARG A 108 10.62 10.04 -9.07
CA ARG A 108 11.63 10.26 -10.13
C ARG A 108 11.28 11.40 -11.09
N GLY A 109 10.11 12.02 -10.95
CA GLY A 109 9.65 13.13 -11.79
C GLY A 109 8.88 12.69 -13.05
N LEU A 110 8.45 11.43 -13.16
CA LEU A 110 7.58 11.03 -14.27
C LEU A 110 6.19 11.66 -14.10
N ALA A 111 5.64 12.17 -15.20
CA ALA A 111 4.36 12.87 -15.24
C ALA A 111 3.16 11.91 -15.14
N LEU A 112 2.96 11.32 -13.96
CA LEU A 112 1.81 10.45 -13.65
C LEU A 112 1.30 10.72 -12.25
N LYS A 113 0.02 10.39 -12.01
CA LYS A 113 -0.60 10.43 -10.67
C LYS A 113 -0.72 8.99 -10.13
N PRO A 114 0.02 8.62 -9.07
CA PRO A 114 -0.14 7.34 -8.39
C PRO A 114 -1.56 7.13 -7.87
N HIS A 115 -2.03 5.89 -7.77
CA HIS A 115 -3.31 5.62 -7.09
C HIS A 115 -3.15 5.60 -5.57
N ASP A 116 -1.99 5.13 -5.12
CA ASP A 116 -1.57 4.86 -3.76
C ASP A 116 -0.06 5.11 -3.63
N ILE A 117 0.44 5.03 -2.40
CA ILE A 117 1.86 5.00 -2.09
C ILE A 117 2.21 3.61 -1.58
N ASP A 118 3.02 2.88 -2.35
CA ASP A 118 3.49 1.55 -1.96
C ASP A 118 4.86 1.66 -1.26
N VAL A 119 4.89 1.30 0.03
CA VAL A 119 6.09 1.28 0.86
C VAL A 119 6.49 -0.16 1.13
N MET A 120 7.74 -0.49 0.82
CA MET A 120 8.34 -1.75 1.23
C MET A 120 9.27 -1.53 2.43
N THR A 121 9.19 -2.43 3.42
CA THR A 121 10.05 -2.40 4.61
C THR A 121 10.26 -3.82 5.16
N TYR A 122 10.90 -3.94 6.32
CA TYR A 122 11.20 -5.21 6.98
C TYR A 122 10.29 -5.42 8.19
N LYS A 123 9.96 -6.68 8.50
CA LYS A 123 9.18 -6.98 9.71
C LYS A 123 9.89 -6.51 10.98
N THR A 124 11.21 -6.46 10.97
CA THR A 124 12.03 -5.94 12.08
C THR A 124 11.85 -4.44 12.32
N GLU A 125 11.23 -3.70 11.40
CA GLU A 125 10.97 -2.26 11.56
C GLU A 125 9.60 -1.97 12.20
N ILE A 126 8.76 -3.00 12.44
CA ILE A 126 7.37 -2.83 12.90
C ILE A 126 7.27 -2.00 14.19
N GLU A 127 8.14 -2.26 15.17
CA GLU A 127 8.15 -1.55 16.45
C GLU A 127 8.48 -0.07 16.28
N LYS A 128 9.27 0.29 15.26
CA LYS A 128 9.60 1.70 15.00
C LYS A 128 8.39 2.45 14.46
N ILE A 129 7.58 1.81 13.61
CA ILE A 129 6.47 2.47 12.91
C ILE A 129 5.13 2.35 13.62
N ARG A 130 4.96 1.39 14.55
CA ARG A 130 3.68 1.13 15.25
C ARG A 130 2.95 2.40 15.70
N GLU A 131 3.62 3.25 16.47
CA GLU A 131 3.02 4.47 17.02
C GLU A 131 2.70 5.52 15.95
N MET A 132 3.48 5.53 14.86
CA MET A 132 3.27 6.42 13.71
C MET A 132 2.01 6.04 12.94
N VAL A 133 1.81 4.74 12.71
CA VAL A 133 0.75 4.24 11.82
C VAL A 133 -0.58 4.02 12.54
N ALA A 134 -0.56 3.65 13.83
CA ALA A 134 -1.76 3.32 14.59
C ALA A 134 -2.90 4.36 14.50
N PRO A 135 -2.63 5.68 14.54
CA PRO A 135 -3.68 6.69 14.39
C PRO A 135 -4.40 6.69 13.04
N TYR A 136 -3.76 6.14 12.00
CA TYR A 136 -4.18 6.23 10.60
C TYR A 136 -4.51 4.88 9.97
N THR A 137 -4.34 3.78 10.72
CA THR A 137 -4.64 2.42 10.24
C THR A 137 -6.09 2.32 9.77
N VAL A 138 -6.27 1.80 8.55
CA VAL A 138 -7.56 1.44 7.95
C VAL A 138 -7.66 -0.04 7.64
N GLU A 139 -6.54 -0.72 7.41
CA GLU A 139 -6.46 -2.18 7.41
C GLU A 139 -5.34 -2.60 8.35
N PRO A 140 -5.57 -3.60 9.22
CA PRO A 140 -4.65 -3.95 10.28
C PRO A 140 -3.31 -4.44 9.72
N PHE A 141 -2.23 -4.18 10.47
CA PHE A 141 -0.92 -4.75 10.14
C PHE A 141 -0.89 -6.22 10.55
N HIS A 142 -0.67 -7.10 9.59
CA HIS A 142 -0.76 -8.55 9.79
C HIS A 142 0.24 -9.31 8.91
N HIS A 143 0.64 -10.48 9.37
CA HIS A 143 1.34 -11.48 8.58
C HIS A 143 0.41 -12.03 7.50
N VAL A 144 0.93 -12.13 6.28
CA VAL A 144 0.20 -12.70 5.15
C VAL A 144 0.91 -13.97 4.70
N ASN A 145 0.12 -14.98 4.35
CA ASN A 145 0.61 -16.22 3.73
C ASN A 145 -0.02 -16.37 2.35
N GLY A 146 0.72 -16.94 1.40
CA GLY A 146 0.20 -17.21 0.06
C GLY A 146 -0.01 -15.94 -0.80
N TRP A 147 0.67 -14.85 -0.45
CA TRP A 147 0.71 -13.62 -1.24
C TRP A 147 2.14 -13.23 -1.56
N VAL A 148 2.35 -12.11 -2.27
CA VAL A 148 3.68 -11.68 -2.76
C VAL A 148 4.59 -11.12 -1.67
N VAL A 149 4.06 -10.87 -0.46
CA VAL A 149 4.77 -10.30 0.69
C VAL A 149 4.41 -11.04 1.97
N LYS A 150 5.30 -11.00 2.96
CA LYS A 150 5.17 -11.74 4.23
C LYS A 150 4.34 -11.01 5.27
N GLY A 151 3.97 -9.77 4.99
CA GLY A 151 3.11 -8.96 5.83
C GLY A 151 2.61 -7.72 5.12
N PHE A 152 1.48 -7.21 5.62
CA PHE A 152 0.80 -6.09 5.00
C PHE A 152 0.00 -5.27 6.01
N GLY A 153 -0.18 -3.99 5.73
CA GLY A 153 -1.08 -3.08 6.43
C GLY A 153 -1.39 -1.87 5.57
N VAL A 154 -2.51 -1.20 5.85
CA VAL A 154 -2.91 0.00 5.09
C VAL A 154 -3.20 1.12 6.06
N VAL A 155 -2.65 2.29 5.77
CA VAL A 155 -2.98 3.54 6.46
C VAL A 155 -3.57 4.54 5.48
N ASN A 156 -4.39 5.45 6.00
CA ASN A 156 -4.85 6.61 5.26
C ASN A 156 -4.36 7.88 5.95
N TYR A 157 -3.28 8.46 5.42
CA TYR A 157 -2.77 9.76 5.84
C TYR A 157 -2.85 10.72 4.64
N ARG A 158 -4.02 11.35 4.43
CA ARG A 158 -4.37 12.17 3.24
C ARG A 158 -4.36 11.42 1.89
N TYR A 159 -3.58 10.35 1.81
CA TYR A 159 -3.46 9.43 0.70
C TYR A 159 -3.45 8.00 1.24
N ARG A 160 -3.83 7.05 0.40
CA ARG A 160 -3.69 5.62 0.69
C ARG A 160 -2.21 5.26 0.68
N ILE A 161 -1.74 4.64 1.75
CA ILE A 161 -0.37 4.13 1.85
C ILE A 161 -0.43 2.65 2.23
N ASP A 162 0.13 1.81 1.36
CA ASP A 162 0.19 0.37 1.52
C ASP A 162 1.59 0.02 2.05
N PHE A 163 1.63 -0.59 3.23
CA PHE A 163 2.86 -1.04 3.87
C PHE A 163 3.03 -2.53 3.62
N ALA A 164 4.03 -2.87 2.83
CA ALA A 164 4.40 -4.23 2.50
C ALA A 164 5.71 -4.65 3.22
N PHE A 165 5.69 -5.82 3.84
CA PHE A 165 6.80 -6.30 4.66
C PHE A 165 7.42 -7.53 4.04
N GLU A 166 8.65 -7.36 3.55
CA GLU A 166 9.49 -8.39 2.94
C GLU A 166 8.82 -9.12 1.76
N PRO A 167 9.37 -9.06 0.55
CA PRO A 167 8.86 -9.85 -0.55
C PRO A 167 9.05 -11.35 -0.30
N GLU A 168 8.15 -12.15 -0.86
CA GLU A 168 8.37 -13.58 -0.95
C GLU A 168 9.47 -13.90 -1.97
N GLU A 169 10.23 -14.97 -1.74
CA GLU A 169 11.37 -15.33 -2.59
C GLU A 169 10.96 -15.69 -4.02
N TRP A 170 9.76 -16.25 -4.18
CA TRP A 170 9.26 -16.75 -5.46
C TRP A 170 8.83 -15.66 -6.44
N VAL A 171 8.66 -14.40 -6.00
CA VAL A 171 8.07 -13.34 -6.84
C VAL A 171 8.95 -12.96 -8.02
N ASP A 172 10.26 -13.16 -7.91
CA ASP A 172 11.22 -12.97 -9.03
C ASP A 172 11.32 -14.20 -9.94
N GLY A 173 10.52 -15.24 -9.73
CA GLY A 173 10.62 -16.52 -10.44
C GLY A 173 10.39 -16.45 -11.95
N GLN A 174 9.75 -15.38 -12.45
CA GLN A 174 9.57 -15.10 -13.88
C GLN A 174 10.40 -13.91 -14.37
N GLY A 175 11.36 -13.47 -13.57
CA GLY A 175 12.16 -12.28 -13.79
C GLY A 175 12.00 -11.28 -12.64
N PRO A 176 13.02 -10.43 -12.41
CA PRO A 176 12.97 -9.41 -11.37
C PRO A 176 11.76 -8.47 -11.48
N VAL A 177 11.12 -8.19 -10.35
CA VAL A 177 10.06 -7.17 -10.22
C VAL A 177 10.49 -6.07 -9.26
N ASP A 178 9.83 -4.91 -9.33
CA ASP A 178 10.22 -3.68 -8.62
C ASP A 178 10.03 -3.73 -7.09
N PHE A 179 9.35 -4.76 -6.57
CA PHE A 179 9.20 -5.02 -5.14
C PHE A 179 9.88 -6.31 -4.68
N GLY A 180 10.45 -7.12 -5.59
CA GLY A 180 10.98 -8.46 -5.30
C GLY A 180 12.33 -8.47 -4.57
N PRO A 181 12.85 -9.66 -4.20
CA PRO A 181 14.16 -9.80 -3.58
C PRO A 181 15.31 -9.13 -4.38
N TYR A 182 15.26 -9.19 -5.71
CA TYR A 182 16.22 -8.51 -6.57
C TYR A 182 16.15 -7.00 -6.38
N ALA A 183 14.95 -6.40 -6.45
CA ALA A 183 14.77 -4.97 -6.21
C ALA A 183 15.28 -4.57 -4.81
N GLN A 184 14.91 -5.33 -3.77
CA GLN A 184 15.37 -5.09 -2.39
C GLN A 184 16.90 -5.03 -2.28
N ALA A 185 17.63 -5.84 -3.05
CA ALA A 185 19.09 -5.87 -3.04
C ALA A 185 19.76 -4.78 -3.91
N HIS A 186 18.99 -4.12 -4.79
CA HIS A 186 19.49 -3.18 -5.80
C HIS A 186 18.81 -1.81 -5.72
N VAL A 187 18.17 -1.48 -4.60
CA VAL A 187 17.58 -0.16 -4.40
C VAL A 187 18.64 0.93 -4.55
N GLU A 188 18.26 2.04 -5.17
CA GLU A 188 19.12 3.19 -5.43
C GLU A 188 18.52 4.45 -4.81
N PRO A 189 19.35 5.39 -4.33
CA PRO A 189 18.87 6.65 -3.78
C PRO A 189 18.47 7.60 -4.92
N ILE A 190 17.37 8.31 -4.70
CA ILE A 190 16.97 9.50 -5.46
C ILE A 190 16.72 10.66 -4.49
N VAL A 191 16.74 11.89 -5.01
CA VAL A 191 16.35 13.08 -4.23
C VAL A 191 14.98 13.54 -4.69
N TRP A 192 14.02 13.53 -3.77
CA TRP A 192 12.67 14.05 -3.98
C TRP A 192 12.38 15.14 -2.94
N GLN A 193 12.14 16.37 -3.39
CA GLN A 193 11.87 17.54 -2.54
C GLN A 193 12.87 17.72 -1.37
N GLY A 194 14.13 17.34 -1.56
CA GLY A 194 15.17 17.43 -0.53
C GLY A 194 15.28 16.19 0.37
N HIS A 195 14.38 15.21 0.26
CA HIS A 195 14.49 13.92 0.92
C HIS A 195 15.23 12.91 0.05
N GLU A 196 16.12 12.14 0.65
CA GLU A 196 16.69 10.94 0.02
C GLU A 196 15.71 9.77 0.17
N ILE A 197 15.32 9.17 -0.95
CA ILE A 197 14.40 8.03 -0.99
C ILE A 197 15.08 6.88 -1.74
N LEU A 198 15.03 5.68 -1.16
CA LEU A 198 15.43 4.46 -1.86
C LEU A 198 14.30 3.99 -2.77
N VAL A 199 14.62 3.67 -4.02
CA VAL A 199 13.68 3.17 -5.05
C VAL A 199 14.31 2.01 -5.82
N PRO A 200 13.50 1.09 -6.37
CA PRO A 200 14.03 0.02 -7.22
C PRO A 200 14.56 0.58 -8.56
N PRO A 201 15.47 -0.14 -9.24
CA PRO A 201 15.87 0.21 -10.61
C PRO A 201 14.64 0.32 -11.51
N ILE A 202 14.52 1.43 -12.24
CA ILE A 202 13.28 1.79 -12.94
C ILE A 202 12.90 0.78 -14.04
N GLU A 203 13.89 0.10 -14.63
CA GLU A 203 13.68 -0.97 -15.63
C GLU A 203 12.81 -2.10 -15.10
N LEU A 204 12.84 -2.38 -13.78
CA LEU A 204 12.07 -3.46 -13.17
C LEU A 204 10.56 -3.21 -13.27
N GLN A 205 10.14 -1.98 -13.54
CA GLN A 205 8.74 -1.63 -13.75
C GLN A 205 8.27 -1.86 -15.20
N ILE A 206 9.14 -2.15 -16.17
CA ILE A 206 8.74 -2.33 -17.57
C ILE A 206 7.89 -3.58 -17.75
N ALA A 207 8.45 -4.77 -17.51
CA ALA A 207 7.76 -6.04 -17.77
C ALA A 207 6.45 -6.18 -16.96
N PRO A 208 6.38 -5.81 -15.67
CA PRO A 208 5.13 -5.86 -14.91
C PRO A 208 4.06 -4.89 -15.41
N ASN A 209 4.42 -3.73 -15.98
CA ASN A 209 3.46 -2.81 -16.59
C ASN A 209 3.02 -3.29 -17.98
N GLU A 210 3.91 -3.88 -18.79
CA GLU A 210 3.56 -4.51 -20.07
C GLU A 210 2.56 -5.65 -19.88
N ALA A 211 2.82 -6.54 -18.91
CA ALA A 211 1.92 -7.66 -18.59
C ALA A 211 0.52 -7.19 -18.14
N ARG A 212 0.41 -5.96 -17.61
CA ARG A 212 -0.85 -5.33 -17.19
C ARG A 212 -1.48 -4.42 -18.26
N GLY A 213 -0.90 -4.35 -19.46
CA GLY A 213 -1.37 -3.50 -20.56
C GLY A 213 -1.19 -1.99 -20.32
N ARG A 214 -0.33 -1.60 -19.38
CA ARG A 214 -0.07 -0.19 -19.00
C ARG A 214 1.01 0.43 -19.89
N HIS A 215 0.77 0.43 -21.20
CA HIS A 215 1.75 0.83 -22.21
C HIS A 215 2.13 2.32 -22.14
N ASP A 216 1.24 3.17 -21.64
CA ASP A 216 1.50 4.57 -21.33
C ASP A 216 2.62 4.74 -20.29
N ARG A 217 2.60 3.94 -19.21
CA ARG A 217 3.64 3.94 -18.18
C ARG A 217 4.97 3.42 -18.71
N VAL A 218 4.92 2.35 -19.51
CA VAL A 218 6.12 1.78 -20.16
C VAL A 218 6.79 2.81 -21.06
N LYS A 219 6.00 3.58 -21.82
CA LYS A 219 6.50 4.67 -22.66
C LYS A 219 7.23 5.73 -21.82
N LEU A 220 6.62 6.21 -20.73
CA LEU A 220 7.25 7.19 -19.84
C LEU A 220 8.57 6.67 -19.24
N ILE A 221 8.62 5.39 -18.87
CA ILE A 221 9.85 4.76 -18.35
C ILE A 221 10.94 4.69 -19.42
N ARG A 222 10.60 4.31 -20.65
CA ARG A 222 11.54 4.24 -21.77
C ARG A 222 12.11 5.61 -22.16
N GLU A 223 11.24 6.63 -22.22
CA GLU A 223 11.64 8.02 -22.45
C GLU A 223 12.59 8.51 -21.35
N TYR A 224 12.28 8.24 -20.08
CA TYR A 224 13.17 8.57 -18.95
C TYR A 224 14.56 7.91 -19.08
N LEU A 225 14.62 6.69 -19.59
CA LEU A 225 15.86 5.95 -19.81
C LEU A 225 16.62 6.34 -21.08
N GLY A 226 16.08 7.22 -21.92
CA GLY A 226 16.65 7.55 -23.22
C GLY A 226 16.68 6.38 -24.21
N LYS A 227 15.74 5.44 -24.06
CA LYS A 227 15.59 4.24 -24.90
C LYS A 227 14.33 4.41 -25.76
N ASP A 228 14.45 5.15 -26.85
CA ASP A 228 13.40 5.24 -27.89
C ASP A 228 13.33 3.96 -28.75
#